data_AF-A0A0D0RFJ4-F1
#
_entry.id   AF-A0A0D0RFJ4-F1
#
_cell.length_a   1.000
_cell.length_b   1.000
_cell.length_c   1.000
_cell.angle_alpha   90.00
_cell.angle_beta   90.00
_cell.angle_gamma   90.00
#
_symmetry.space_group_name_H-M   'P 1'
#
loop_
_entity.id
_entity.type
_entity.pdbx_description
1 polymer ?
#
loop_
_entity_poly.entity_id
_entity_poly.type
_entity_poly.pdbx_seq_one_letter_code
_entity_poly.pdbx_strand_id
1 'polypeptide(L)'
;MSIAPIDLPSLQIPSLPPADASAGNAQPGVTRQRPGWLNWLNEQIDAVPYKRPAFLDTLSEASQDKAVLTPEGASRAYFDAPVKRNEALDDYARNYTPIKTPNEVTSEQVKAHIEATFGFIDVDPDKTFLMTIVFNHKSDKEHNKGVINQKISLTDAARLNIQGIELPYFSGPSSRSEYREGPPLITIDPKSRHTGPPSPDGQYSVPNNFTYNKWTHGIYLEPYPGAPDIYDHSNHHPIPPEEFKQMVWDNAYKKPYDNYLKDYWNANTRAQFTATSTIAYLTAAHIQHHEKSLTENDRKIAMGVAGLHPDKTYLSATPDDFKQPYKADPNLESKFLMFNGFESRMFYTRDKTTGRILLYVPGLLPPLQGFDSVEPMNRWLGEQLRDPEKREPFKLLFRPQDRPSSGPMFGPFGGWSLGVDKKIDQIADDLDHYVSQETQESYGYWKEGGLFDGKVFKGNPFEELQLRTEQAAKAATDQLFVLNSDHEKNTAMKWLKIASYGLIALAPLGMAFPPFGVALTAAATSLGAAELGIGIDDHINNRPSAPERIVSGVVSTLKPLMSEGFGKAFAPITKSFANAVFKA
;
A
#
# COMPACT_ATOMS: atom_id res chain seq x y z
N MET A 1 -26.14 -36.62 -50.87
CA MET A 1 -27.00 -35.54 -51.38
C MET A 1 -26.33 -34.23 -51.05
N SER A 2 -26.04 -33.44 -52.09
CA SER A 2 -25.47 -32.09 -52.02
C SER A 2 -26.44 -31.16 -51.30
N ILE A 3 -25.94 -30.37 -50.35
CA ILE A 3 -26.71 -29.26 -49.75
C ILE A 3 -25.85 -28.01 -49.92
N ALA A 4 -26.43 -27.06 -50.64
CA ALA A 4 -25.84 -25.79 -51.06
C ALA A 4 -25.64 -24.82 -49.88
N PRO A 5 -24.67 -23.88 -49.98
CA PRO A 5 -24.55 -22.76 -49.06
C PRO A 5 -25.56 -21.65 -49.42
N ILE A 6 -26.15 -21.02 -48.39
CA ILE A 6 -27.03 -19.84 -48.51
C ILE A 6 -26.31 -18.60 -47.97
N ASP A 7 -26.46 -17.52 -48.73
CA ASP A 7 -25.82 -16.20 -48.67
C ASP A 7 -25.96 -15.40 -47.36
N LEU A 8 -24.91 -14.62 -47.06
CA LEU A 8 -24.93 -13.49 -46.13
C LEU A 8 -25.04 -12.17 -46.93
N PRO A 9 -25.83 -11.17 -46.46
CA PRO A 9 -26.02 -9.93 -47.21
C PRO A 9 -24.79 -9.01 -47.18
N SER A 10 -24.46 -8.47 -48.35
CA SER A 10 -23.38 -7.54 -48.64
C SER A 10 -23.59 -6.13 -48.05
N LEU A 11 -22.62 -5.63 -47.29
CA LEU A 11 -22.48 -4.22 -46.93
C LEU A 11 -21.97 -3.41 -48.14
N GLN A 12 -22.79 -2.46 -48.61
CA GLN A 12 -22.43 -1.52 -49.67
C GLN A 12 -21.47 -0.43 -49.14
N ILE A 13 -20.29 -0.33 -49.75
CA ILE A 13 -19.38 0.81 -49.62
C ILE A 13 -19.67 1.77 -50.78
N PRO A 14 -19.96 3.07 -50.57
CA PRO A 14 -20.13 4.00 -51.69
C PRO A 14 -18.78 4.32 -52.36
N SER A 15 -18.77 4.24 -53.69
CA SER A 15 -17.66 4.54 -54.60
C SER A 15 -17.41 6.06 -54.78
N LEU A 16 -16.13 6.42 -54.90
CA LEU A 16 -15.64 7.76 -55.26
C LEU A 16 -16.00 8.16 -56.70
N PRO A 17 -16.32 9.44 -56.99
CA PRO A 17 -16.39 9.96 -58.35
C PRO A 17 -14.99 10.39 -58.89
N PRO A 18 -14.82 10.48 -60.22
CA PRO A 18 -13.52 10.42 -60.89
C PRO A 18 -12.82 11.78 -60.97
N ALA A 19 -11.49 11.71 -61.07
CA ALA A 19 -10.60 12.85 -61.29
C ALA A 19 -10.63 13.28 -62.75
N ASP A 20 -10.72 14.60 -62.98
CA ASP A 20 -10.40 15.20 -64.26
C ASP A 20 -9.43 16.37 -64.07
N ALA A 21 -8.46 16.45 -64.97
CA ALA A 21 -7.27 17.27 -64.89
C ALA A 21 -7.41 18.55 -65.72
N SER A 22 -7.05 19.71 -65.15
CA SER A 22 -6.39 20.79 -65.91
C SER A 22 -5.83 21.89 -65.00
N ALA A 23 -4.51 22.05 -65.11
CA ALA A 23 -3.71 23.27 -65.14
C ALA A 23 -3.98 24.45 -64.15
N GLY A 24 -2.93 24.79 -63.40
CA GLY A 24 -2.35 26.14 -63.52
C GLY A 24 -2.26 27.01 -62.27
N ASN A 25 -1.02 27.21 -61.82
CA ASN A 25 -0.47 28.40 -61.15
C ASN A 25 -0.74 28.70 -59.65
N ALA A 26 0.36 28.56 -58.89
CA ALA A 26 0.93 29.53 -57.96
C ALA A 26 0.13 30.01 -56.71
N GLN A 27 0.46 29.44 -55.54
CA GLN A 27 1.02 30.09 -54.33
C GLN A 27 0.66 29.30 -53.06
N PRO A 28 1.53 29.24 -52.03
CA PRO A 28 1.36 28.35 -50.90
C PRO A 28 0.45 28.99 -49.84
N GLY A 29 -0.69 28.36 -49.56
CA GLY A 29 -1.58 28.81 -48.49
C GLY A 29 -2.67 27.78 -48.19
N VAL A 30 -2.93 27.61 -46.89
CA VAL A 30 -4.04 26.86 -46.26
C VAL A 30 -3.77 25.37 -46.01
N THR A 31 -3.00 25.12 -44.95
CA THR A 31 -3.12 23.93 -44.10
C THR A 31 -4.51 23.89 -43.46
N ARG A 32 -5.11 22.68 -43.43
CA ARG A 32 -6.37 22.38 -42.75
C ARG A 32 -6.38 22.94 -41.32
N GLN A 33 -7.41 23.71 -40.99
CA GLN A 33 -7.66 24.27 -39.66
C GLN A 33 -7.79 23.16 -38.62
N ARG A 34 -7.03 23.31 -37.54
CA ARG A 34 -7.22 22.62 -36.26
C ARG A 34 -8.36 23.30 -35.47
N PRO A 35 -9.02 22.60 -34.53
CA PRO A 35 -10.08 23.17 -33.70
C PRO A 35 -9.61 24.42 -32.93
N GLY A 36 -10.44 25.47 -32.88
CA GLY A 36 -10.08 26.80 -32.35
C GLY A 36 -9.62 26.87 -30.89
N TRP A 37 -9.84 25.84 -30.07
CA TRP A 37 -9.35 25.81 -28.69
C TRP A 37 -7.84 25.48 -28.58
N LEU A 38 -7.25 24.87 -29.62
CA LEU A 38 -5.80 24.59 -29.70
C LEU A 38 -4.98 25.82 -30.13
N ASN A 39 -5.57 26.78 -30.85
CA ASN A 39 -4.90 28.05 -31.18
C ASN A 39 -4.91 29.03 -30.01
N TRP A 40 -5.98 29.03 -29.21
CA TRP A 40 -6.05 29.83 -27.97
C TRP A 40 -5.01 29.38 -26.92
N LEU A 41 -4.71 28.08 -26.83
CA LEU A 41 -3.70 27.54 -25.92
C LEU A 41 -2.26 27.84 -26.36
N ASN A 42 -1.98 27.86 -27.67
CA ASN A 42 -0.66 28.21 -28.20
C ASN A 42 -0.39 29.73 -28.16
N GLU A 43 -1.41 30.58 -28.36
CA GLU A 43 -1.27 32.04 -28.20
C GLU A 43 -1.02 32.46 -26.74
N GLN A 44 -1.42 31.64 -25.76
CA GLN A 44 -1.09 31.87 -24.33
C GLN A 44 0.31 31.36 -23.94
N ILE A 45 0.88 30.43 -24.71
CA ILE A 45 2.19 29.80 -24.40
C ILE A 45 3.35 30.54 -25.11
N ASP A 46 3.12 31.17 -26.26
CA ASP A 46 4.19 31.79 -27.07
C ASP A 46 4.27 33.34 -26.99
N ALA A 47 3.45 34.03 -26.16
CA ALA A 47 3.33 35.50 -26.18
C ALA A 47 4.01 36.28 -25.04
N VAL A 48 4.83 35.67 -24.17
CA VAL A 48 5.71 36.44 -23.27
C VAL A 48 7.06 35.74 -23.13
N PRO A 49 8.15 36.29 -23.71
CA PRO A 49 9.47 35.88 -23.27
C PRO A 49 9.60 36.34 -21.83
N TYR A 50 9.65 35.40 -20.88
CA TYR A 50 10.00 35.72 -19.51
C TYR A 50 11.47 36.20 -19.52
N LYS A 51 11.67 37.49 -19.80
CA LYS A 51 12.92 38.16 -19.45
C LYS A 51 13.01 38.06 -17.95
N ARG A 52 13.94 37.21 -17.47
CA ARG A 52 14.38 37.24 -16.08
C ARG A 52 14.62 38.70 -15.70
N PRO A 53 14.01 39.21 -14.62
CA PRO A 53 14.38 40.49 -14.07
C PRO A 53 15.89 40.51 -13.86
N ALA A 54 16.60 41.50 -14.42
CA ALA A 54 18.06 41.60 -14.33
C ALA A 54 18.59 41.73 -12.87
N PHE A 55 17.71 41.89 -11.88
CA PHE A 55 18.07 41.83 -10.46
C PHE A 55 18.09 40.39 -9.88
N LEU A 56 17.58 39.40 -10.61
CA LEU A 56 17.66 37.97 -10.23
C LEU A 56 18.92 37.28 -10.78
N ASP A 57 19.53 37.81 -11.85
CA ASP A 57 20.84 37.34 -12.32
C ASP A 57 21.98 37.82 -11.40
N THR A 58 21.78 38.90 -10.64
CA THR A 58 22.77 39.38 -9.63
C THR A 58 22.64 38.72 -8.26
N LEU A 59 21.67 37.82 -8.05
CA LEU A 59 21.51 37.05 -6.81
C LEU A 59 21.67 35.53 -6.97
N SER A 60 21.88 35.00 -8.19
CA SER A 60 21.75 33.56 -8.47
C SER A 60 23.02 32.78 -8.88
N GLU A 61 24.16 33.42 -9.16
CA GLU A 61 25.41 32.66 -9.36
C GLU A 61 26.26 32.56 -8.08
N ALA A 62 26.34 33.63 -7.28
CA ALA A 62 27.17 33.63 -6.07
C ALA A 62 26.57 32.85 -4.87
N SER A 63 25.29 32.44 -4.95
CA SER A 63 24.56 31.73 -3.89
C SER A 63 24.41 30.22 -4.17
N GLN A 64 24.30 29.81 -5.44
CA GLN A 64 24.20 28.40 -5.82
C GLN A 64 25.52 27.64 -5.67
N ASP A 65 26.66 28.30 -5.88
CA ASP A 65 28.01 27.75 -5.65
C ASP A 65 28.35 27.52 -4.17
N LYS A 66 27.50 27.98 -3.23
CA LYS A 66 27.77 27.89 -1.78
C LYS A 66 26.98 26.81 -1.04
N ALA A 67 25.94 26.25 -1.66
CA ALA A 67 25.14 25.17 -1.08
C ALA A 67 25.84 23.82 -1.33
N VAL A 68 26.76 23.48 -0.42
CA VAL A 68 27.63 22.31 -0.53
C VAL A 68 27.33 21.35 0.61
N LEU A 69 27.06 20.09 0.26
CA LEU A 69 27.09 18.96 1.18
C LEU A 69 28.39 18.20 0.92
N THR A 70 29.34 18.29 1.85
CA THR A 70 30.60 17.54 1.79
C THR A 70 30.55 16.33 2.73
N PRO A 71 31.53 15.40 2.66
CA PRO A 71 31.69 14.37 3.67
C PRO A 71 31.86 14.93 5.09
N GLU A 72 32.50 16.09 5.22
CA GLU A 72 32.81 16.73 6.50
C GLU A 72 31.58 17.40 7.12
N GLY A 73 30.68 17.96 6.31
CA GLY A 73 29.39 18.49 6.76
C GLY A 73 28.67 19.39 5.75
N ALA A 74 27.49 19.87 6.17
CA ALA A 74 26.69 20.82 5.40
C ALA A 74 27.05 22.30 5.68
N SER A 75 27.10 23.11 4.63
CA SER A 75 27.19 24.57 4.76
C SER A 75 25.87 25.18 5.26
N ARG A 76 25.89 26.41 5.78
CA ARG A 76 24.62 27.10 6.14
C ARG A 76 23.67 27.22 4.94
N ALA A 77 24.22 27.50 3.75
CA ALA A 77 23.45 27.63 2.52
C ALA A 77 22.80 26.32 2.07
N TYR A 78 23.31 25.15 2.48
CA TYR A 78 22.66 23.86 2.22
C TYR A 78 21.25 23.82 2.81
N PHE A 79 21.07 24.27 4.04
CA PHE A 79 19.78 24.19 4.73
C PHE A 79 18.76 25.24 4.27
N ASP A 80 19.22 26.31 3.64
CA ASP A 80 18.36 27.41 3.15
C ASP A 80 17.96 27.19 1.68
N ALA A 81 18.61 26.25 0.97
CA ALA A 81 18.31 25.90 -0.41
C ALA A 81 17.14 24.88 -0.50
N PRO A 82 16.55 24.66 -1.68
CA PRO A 82 15.67 23.50 -1.90
C PRO A 82 16.44 22.17 -1.76
N VAL A 83 15.76 21.14 -1.22
CA VAL A 83 16.34 19.79 -1.09
C VAL A 83 16.76 19.28 -2.46
N LYS A 84 18.06 18.98 -2.63
CA LYS A 84 18.56 18.36 -3.87
C LYS A 84 18.33 16.85 -3.84
N ARG A 85 17.77 16.31 -4.93
CA ARG A 85 17.60 14.87 -5.13
C ARG A 85 18.81 14.27 -5.85
N ASN A 86 19.00 12.96 -5.71
CA ASN A 86 19.99 12.23 -6.49
C ASN A 86 19.26 11.48 -7.61
N GLU A 87 19.27 12.04 -8.82
CA GLU A 87 18.51 11.51 -9.95
C GLU A 87 18.90 10.07 -10.32
N ALA A 88 20.18 9.73 -10.25
CA ALA A 88 20.66 8.38 -10.60
C ALA A 88 20.15 7.32 -9.61
N LEU A 89 20.08 7.64 -8.32
CA LEU A 89 19.49 6.76 -7.32
C LEU A 89 17.98 6.71 -7.45
N ASP A 90 17.35 7.84 -7.77
CA ASP A 90 15.91 7.92 -8.00
C ASP A 90 15.48 7.09 -9.21
N ASP A 91 16.23 7.13 -10.30
CA ASP A 91 16.02 6.30 -11.48
C ASP A 91 16.22 4.81 -11.20
N TYR A 92 17.27 4.45 -10.44
CA TYR A 92 17.47 3.06 -10.06
C TYR A 92 16.28 2.52 -9.27
N ALA A 93 15.79 3.30 -8.30
CA ALA A 93 14.66 2.90 -7.49
C ALA A 93 13.36 2.85 -8.28
N ARG A 94 13.10 3.77 -9.22
CA ARG A 94 11.94 3.72 -10.12
C ARG A 94 11.86 2.41 -10.93
N ASN A 95 12.99 1.77 -11.19
CA ASN A 95 13.06 0.50 -11.92
C ASN A 95 12.97 -0.75 -11.02
N TYR A 96 12.73 -0.58 -9.71
CA TYR A 96 12.44 -1.70 -8.81
C TYR A 96 11.12 -2.36 -9.16
N THR A 97 11.12 -3.70 -9.25
CA THR A 97 9.88 -4.47 -9.47
C THR A 97 9.31 -4.87 -8.11
N PRO A 98 8.21 -4.27 -7.66
CA PRO A 98 7.59 -4.62 -6.38
C PRO A 98 7.03 -6.04 -6.39
N ILE A 99 6.92 -6.62 -5.19
CA ILE A 99 6.15 -7.84 -4.96
C ILE A 99 4.71 -7.55 -5.31
N LYS A 100 4.11 -8.37 -6.17
CA LYS A 100 2.67 -8.37 -6.43
C LYS A 100 1.94 -8.77 -5.17
N THR A 101 0.86 -8.08 -4.88
CA THR A 101 -0.05 -8.40 -3.79
C THR A 101 -0.71 -9.77 -4.02
N PRO A 102 -1.23 -10.41 -2.94
CA PRO A 102 -2.02 -11.63 -3.07
C PRO A 102 -3.20 -11.46 -4.03
N ASN A 103 -3.85 -10.30 -4.03
CA ASN A 103 -5.01 -10.02 -4.87
C ASN A 103 -4.61 -9.88 -6.34
N GLU A 104 -3.52 -9.19 -6.68
CA GLU A 104 -3.04 -9.12 -8.08
C GLU A 104 -2.74 -10.51 -8.65
N VAL A 105 -2.01 -11.34 -7.91
CA VAL A 105 -1.70 -12.70 -8.36
C VAL A 105 -2.97 -13.56 -8.42
N THR A 106 -3.85 -13.46 -7.42
CA THR A 106 -5.10 -14.24 -7.41
C THR A 106 -6.03 -13.82 -8.53
N SER A 107 -6.16 -12.52 -8.80
CA SER A 107 -6.98 -11.97 -9.89
C SER A 107 -6.48 -12.47 -11.25
N GLU A 108 -5.17 -12.40 -11.51
CA GLU A 108 -4.56 -12.94 -12.73
C GLU A 108 -4.86 -14.45 -12.89
N GLN A 109 -4.74 -15.22 -11.81
CA GLN A 109 -5.00 -16.66 -11.83
C GLN A 109 -6.50 -16.98 -12.00
N VAL A 110 -7.38 -16.27 -11.29
CA VAL A 110 -8.83 -16.44 -11.39
C VAL A 110 -9.30 -16.13 -12.81
N LYS A 111 -8.81 -15.03 -13.40
CA LYS A 111 -9.10 -14.68 -14.80
C LYS A 111 -8.66 -15.80 -15.74
N ALA A 112 -7.42 -16.28 -15.63
CA ALA A 112 -6.91 -17.35 -16.48
C ALA A 112 -7.71 -18.66 -16.33
N HIS A 113 -8.10 -19.05 -15.10
CA HIS A 113 -8.90 -20.24 -14.88
C HIS A 113 -10.35 -20.09 -15.35
N ILE A 114 -10.94 -18.88 -15.26
CA ILE A 114 -12.25 -18.60 -15.84
C ILE A 114 -12.18 -18.76 -17.37
N GLU A 115 -11.19 -18.17 -18.01
CA GLU A 115 -10.99 -18.29 -19.47
C GLU A 115 -10.82 -19.76 -19.90
N ALA A 116 -10.07 -20.54 -19.12
CA ALA A 116 -9.87 -21.96 -19.39
C ALA A 116 -11.12 -22.83 -19.15
N THR A 117 -11.92 -22.50 -18.14
CA THR A 117 -13.07 -23.33 -17.71
C THR A 117 -14.34 -22.98 -18.50
N PHE A 118 -14.59 -21.70 -18.74
CA PHE A 118 -15.84 -21.20 -19.31
C PHE A 118 -15.68 -20.60 -20.73
N GLY A 119 -14.46 -20.59 -21.27
CA GLY A 119 -14.13 -19.98 -22.57
C GLY A 119 -13.82 -18.49 -22.45
N PHE A 120 -13.70 -17.80 -23.60
CA PHE A 120 -13.35 -16.36 -23.67
C PHE A 120 -14.48 -15.43 -23.18
N ILE A 121 -14.83 -15.53 -21.90
CA ILE A 121 -15.74 -14.63 -21.22
C ILE A 121 -14.89 -13.51 -20.63
N ASP A 122 -15.12 -12.27 -21.08
CA ASP A 122 -14.42 -11.11 -20.54
C ASP A 122 -14.84 -10.89 -19.08
N VAL A 123 -13.89 -11.05 -18.17
CA VAL A 123 -14.08 -10.89 -16.74
C VAL A 123 -12.92 -10.08 -16.15
N ASP A 124 -13.28 -9.11 -15.32
CA ASP A 124 -12.37 -8.44 -14.38
C ASP A 124 -12.71 -8.99 -12.98
N PRO A 125 -11.95 -9.95 -12.44
CA PRO A 125 -12.26 -10.60 -11.16
C PRO A 125 -12.34 -9.63 -9.97
N ASP A 126 -11.71 -8.45 -10.08
CA ASP A 126 -11.72 -7.42 -9.04
C ASP A 126 -12.96 -6.51 -9.13
N LYS A 127 -13.65 -6.51 -10.27
CA LYS A 127 -14.89 -5.73 -10.53
C LYS A 127 -16.12 -6.59 -10.83
N THR A 128 -15.98 -7.89 -10.65
CA THR A 128 -17.05 -8.87 -10.79
C THR A 128 -17.29 -9.49 -9.43
N PHE A 129 -18.55 -9.58 -9.01
CA PHE A 129 -18.89 -9.87 -7.63
C PHE A 129 -19.75 -11.13 -7.52
N LEU A 130 -19.35 -12.03 -6.62
CA LEU A 130 -20.22 -13.07 -6.10
C LEU A 130 -21.18 -12.44 -5.10
N MET A 131 -22.48 -12.52 -5.36
CA MET A 131 -23.49 -11.79 -4.59
C MET A 131 -24.62 -12.69 -4.12
N THR A 132 -25.10 -12.40 -2.91
CA THR A 132 -26.34 -12.94 -2.36
C THR A 132 -27.30 -11.78 -2.10
N ILE A 133 -28.44 -11.78 -2.79
CA ILE A 133 -29.46 -10.74 -2.69
C ILE A 133 -30.73 -11.35 -2.13
N VAL A 134 -31.25 -10.77 -1.04
CA VAL A 134 -32.53 -11.16 -0.45
C VAL A 134 -33.60 -10.16 -0.87
N PHE A 135 -34.77 -10.65 -1.28
CA PHE A 135 -35.81 -9.80 -1.84
C PHE A 135 -37.22 -10.28 -1.47
N ASN A 136 -38.17 -9.36 -1.60
CA ASN A 136 -39.58 -9.68 -1.49
C ASN A 136 -40.13 -9.90 -2.90
N HIS A 137 -40.34 -11.17 -3.26
CA HIS A 137 -40.90 -11.55 -4.53
C HIS A 137 -42.39 -11.20 -4.60
N LYS A 138 -42.73 -10.32 -5.55
CA LYS A 138 -44.11 -9.91 -5.85
C LYS A 138 -44.60 -10.42 -7.21
N SER A 139 -43.73 -10.39 -8.20
CA SER A 139 -44.02 -10.76 -9.59
C SER A 139 -42.71 -10.98 -10.36
N ASP A 140 -42.76 -11.80 -11.41
CA ASP A 140 -41.65 -12.01 -12.36
C ASP A 140 -41.50 -10.86 -13.37
N LYS A 141 -42.49 -9.95 -13.43
CA LYS A 141 -42.57 -8.85 -14.42
C LYS A 141 -42.34 -7.46 -13.82
N GLU A 142 -42.09 -7.37 -12.52
CA GLU A 142 -41.90 -6.09 -11.81
C GLU A 142 -40.56 -6.10 -11.07
N HIS A 143 -40.03 -4.89 -10.81
CA HIS A 143 -38.85 -4.72 -9.97
C HIS A 143 -39.15 -5.19 -8.55
N ASN A 144 -38.58 -6.34 -8.18
CA ASN A 144 -38.64 -6.82 -6.81
C ASN A 144 -37.73 -5.94 -5.95
N LYS A 145 -38.21 -5.54 -4.77
CA LYS A 145 -37.37 -4.78 -3.83
C LYS A 145 -36.51 -5.73 -3.03
N GLY A 146 -35.19 -5.51 -3.03
CA GLY A 146 -34.23 -6.35 -2.34
C GLY A 146 -33.14 -5.56 -1.61
N VAL A 147 -32.34 -6.28 -0.84
CA VAL A 147 -31.10 -5.77 -0.26
C VAL A 147 -29.99 -6.78 -0.49
N ILE A 148 -28.77 -6.28 -0.55
CA ILE A 148 -27.58 -7.11 -0.71
C ILE A 148 -27.20 -7.64 0.67
N ASN A 149 -27.24 -8.97 0.81
CA ASN A 149 -26.80 -9.66 2.02
C ASN A 149 -25.31 -9.96 1.96
N GLN A 150 -24.78 -10.30 0.78
CA GLN A 150 -23.36 -10.55 0.57
C GLN A 150 -22.92 -9.99 -0.78
N LYS A 151 -21.75 -9.37 -0.82
CA LYS A 151 -21.07 -8.93 -2.04
C LYS A 151 -19.56 -9.00 -1.82
N ILE A 152 -18.90 -9.78 -2.65
CA ILE A 152 -17.46 -10.00 -2.59
C ILE A 152 -16.91 -10.16 -4.00
N SER A 153 -15.73 -9.59 -4.29
CA SER A 153 -15.07 -9.74 -5.60
C SER A 153 -14.78 -11.22 -5.87
N LEU A 154 -14.66 -11.62 -7.14
CA LEU A 154 -14.24 -12.99 -7.46
C LEU A 154 -12.81 -13.27 -6.97
N THR A 155 -11.94 -12.27 -6.99
CA THR A 155 -10.59 -12.37 -6.43
C THR A 155 -10.60 -12.69 -4.94
N ASP A 156 -11.34 -11.92 -4.14
CA ASP A 156 -11.42 -12.17 -2.70
C ASP A 156 -12.18 -13.47 -2.44
N ALA A 157 -13.29 -13.76 -3.12
CA ALA A 157 -14.01 -15.01 -2.96
C ALA A 157 -13.10 -16.24 -3.16
N ALA A 158 -12.19 -16.17 -4.14
CA ALA A 158 -11.19 -17.19 -4.39
C ALA A 158 -10.13 -17.29 -3.28
N ARG A 159 -9.62 -16.16 -2.81
CA ARG A 159 -8.61 -16.08 -1.74
C ARG A 159 -9.16 -16.52 -0.37
N LEU A 160 -10.41 -16.15 -0.10
CA LEU A 160 -11.16 -16.47 1.12
C LEU A 160 -11.77 -17.87 1.10
N ASN A 161 -11.69 -18.56 -0.04
CA ASN A 161 -12.32 -19.85 -0.25
C ASN A 161 -13.81 -19.85 0.16
N ILE A 162 -14.58 -18.91 -0.38
CA ILE A 162 -16.01 -18.78 -0.08
C ILE A 162 -16.79 -19.93 -0.70
N GLN A 163 -17.08 -20.96 0.11
CA GLN A 163 -17.86 -22.13 -0.32
C GLN A 163 -19.33 -22.04 0.13
N GLY A 164 -19.60 -21.43 1.28
CA GLY A 164 -20.95 -21.31 1.84
C GLY A 164 -21.84 -20.30 1.11
N ILE A 165 -23.13 -20.33 1.46
CA ILE A 165 -24.07 -19.23 1.24
C ILE A 165 -24.64 -18.89 2.62
N GLU A 166 -24.27 -17.73 3.13
CA GLU A 166 -24.80 -17.23 4.39
C GLU A 166 -26.10 -16.47 4.12
N LEU A 167 -27.17 -16.91 4.77
CA LEU A 167 -28.50 -16.37 4.62
C LEU A 167 -28.96 -15.77 5.95
N PRO A 168 -29.78 -14.71 5.94
CA PRO A 168 -30.44 -14.26 7.15
C PRO A 168 -31.24 -15.40 7.79
N TYR A 169 -31.31 -15.43 9.12
CA TYR A 169 -31.94 -16.50 9.92
C TYR A 169 -33.36 -16.91 9.47
N PHE A 170 -34.09 -16.03 8.79
CA PHE A 170 -35.46 -16.25 8.30
C PHE A 170 -35.54 -16.81 6.86
N SER A 171 -34.41 -17.01 6.19
CA SER A 171 -34.32 -17.51 4.81
C SER A 171 -33.75 -18.93 4.77
N GLY A 172 -34.56 -19.90 4.36
CA GLY A 172 -34.13 -21.30 4.19
C GLY A 172 -33.72 -21.65 2.75
N PRO A 173 -33.14 -22.84 2.51
CA PRO A 173 -32.79 -23.30 1.15
C PRO A 173 -33.98 -23.31 0.19
N SER A 174 -35.18 -23.60 0.69
CA SER A 174 -36.43 -23.65 -0.10
C SER A 174 -36.93 -22.29 -0.60
N SER A 175 -36.35 -21.17 -0.11
CA SER A 175 -36.65 -19.83 -0.63
C SER A 175 -35.66 -19.35 -1.68
N ARG A 176 -34.72 -20.21 -2.13
CA ARG A 176 -33.89 -19.93 -3.31
C ARG A 176 -34.77 -19.69 -4.52
N SER A 177 -34.46 -18.65 -5.27
CA SER A 177 -35.12 -18.35 -6.52
C SER A 177 -34.28 -18.86 -7.68
N GLU A 178 -34.68 -20.01 -8.22
CA GLU A 178 -34.14 -20.57 -9.46
C GLU A 178 -35.06 -20.12 -10.60
N TYR A 179 -34.81 -18.93 -11.13
CA TYR A 179 -35.63 -18.42 -12.23
C TYR A 179 -35.38 -19.22 -13.51
N ARG A 180 -36.45 -19.72 -14.13
CA ARG A 180 -36.41 -20.51 -15.38
C ARG A 180 -36.00 -19.70 -16.61
N GLU A 181 -36.11 -18.38 -16.55
CA GLU A 181 -35.79 -17.46 -17.66
C GLU A 181 -34.54 -16.59 -17.41
N GLY A 182 -33.87 -16.78 -16.26
CA GLY A 182 -32.62 -16.11 -15.84
C GLY A 182 -32.79 -15.11 -14.67
N PRO A 183 -31.73 -14.38 -14.27
CA PRO A 183 -31.67 -13.65 -12.99
C PRO A 183 -32.85 -12.69 -12.76
N PRO A 184 -33.40 -12.63 -11.53
CA PRO A 184 -34.52 -11.74 -11.21
C PRO A 184 -34.19 -10.28 -11.43
N LEU A 185 -35.18 -9.50 -11.86
CA LEU A 185 -35.14 -8.05 -11.86
C LEU A 185 -35.30 -7.52 -10.43
N ILE A 186 -34.21 -7.08 -9.80
CA ILE A 186 -34.18 -6.59 -8.43
C ILE A 186 -33.72 -5.14 -8.39
N THR A 187 -34.51 -4.26 -7.78
CA THR A 187 -34.07 -2.92 -7.39
C THR A 187 -33.63 -2.96 -5.93
N ILE A 188 -32.39 -2.54 -5.69
CA ILE A 188 -31.82 -2.46 -4.34
C ILE A 188 -32.47 -1.30 -3.59
N ASP A 189 -32.98 -1.61 -2.40
CA ASP A 189 -33.57 -0.59 -1.54
C ASP A 189 -32.46 0.33 -0.99
N PRO A 190 -32.67 1.66 -0.95
CA PRO A 190 -31.70 2.60 -0.38
C PRO A 190 -31.30 2.31 1.08
N LYS A 191 -32.09 1.50 1.81
CA LYS A 191 -31.76 1.04 3.17
C LYS A 191 -30.79 -0.14 3.20
N SER A 192 -30.44 -0.72 2.05
CA SER A 192 -29.42 -1.76 1.93
C SER A 192 -28.07 -1.22 2.43
N ARG A 193 -27.44 -1.90 3.39
CA ARG A 193 -26.20 -1.44 4.04
C ARG A 193 -24.92 -1.71 3.23
N HIS A 194 -25.08 -2.14 1.99
CA HIS A 194 -24.00 -2.55 1.10
C HIS A 194 -23.00 -1.47 0.69
N THR A 195 -23.29 -0.20 0.99
CA THR A 195 -22.39 0.94 0.79
C THR A 195 -21.47 1.20 1.99
N GLY A 196 -21.71 0.53 3.13
CA GLY A 196 -20.84 0.54 4.30
C GLY A 196 -19.74 -0.53 4.24
N PRO A 197 -18.89 -0.66 5.27
CA PRO A 197 -17.92 -1.73 5.34
C PRO A 197 -18.62 -3.09 5.54
N PRO A 198 -18.37 -4.09 4.69
CA PRO A 198 -18.88 -5.44 4.92
C PRO A 198 -18.13 -6.12 6.08
N SER A 199 -18.70 -7.23 6.55
CA SER A 199 -17.94 -8.25 7.28
C SER A 199 -16.86 -8.88 6.39
N PRO A 200 -15.88 -9.62 6.96
CA PRO A 200 -14.71 -10.09 6.20
C PRO A 200 -15.01 -10.98 4.99
N ASP A 201 -16.12 -11.71 5.00
CA ASP A 201 -16.59 -12.56 3.91
C ASP A 201 -17.61 -11.85 2.99
N GLY A 202 -17.67 -10.52 3.07
CA GLY A 202 -18.50 -9.69 2.21
C GLY A 202 -19.96 -9.57 2.67
N GLN A 203 -20.33 -10.03 3.88
CA GLN A 203 -21.72 -9.91 4.33
C GLN A 203 -22.05 -8.53 4.89
N TYR A 204 -23.33 -8.14 4.74
CA TYR A 204 -23.91 -6.93 5.30
C TYR A 204 -25.08 -7.27 6.20
N SER A 205 -25.24 -6.53 7.28
CA SER A 205 -26.44 -6.67 8.10
C SER A 205 -27.69 -6.28 7.29
N VAL A 206 -28.64 -7.19 7.24
CA VAL A 206 -29.94 -6.96 6.62
C VAL A 206 -30.84 -6.16 7.56
N PRO A 207 -31.57 -5.12 7.09
CA PRO A 207 -32.44 -4.34 7.97
C PRO A 207 -33.64 -5.14 8.51
N ASN A 208 -33.90 -5.05 9.82
CA ASN A 208 -34.92 -5.83 10.54
C ASN A 208 -36.37 -5.63 10.08
N ASN A 209 -36.67 -4.55 9.35
CA ASN A 209 -38.05 -4.16 9.01
C ASN A 209 -38.48 -4.58 7.59
N PHE A 210 -37.74 -5.48 6.97
CA PHE A 210 -38.08 -5.98 5.64
C PHE A 210 -38.51 -7.45 5.72
N THR A 211 -39.65 -7.74 5.10
CA THR A 211 -40.09 -9.12 4.89
C THR A 211 -39.47 -9.62 3.58
N TYR A 212 -38.45 -10.46 3.68
CA TYR A 212 -37.86 -11.16 2.54
C TYR A 212 -38.41 -12.57 2.49
N ASN A 213 -38.89 -13.01 1.32
CA ASN A 213 -39.45 -14.35 1.12
C ASN A 213 -38.67 -15.15 0.07
N LYS A 214 -37.72 -14.53 -0.63
CA LYS A 214 -36.87 -15.13 -1.65
C LYS A 214 -35.43 -14.61 -1.55
N TRP A 215 -34.51 -15.39 -2.09
CA TRP A 215 -33.13 -14.96 -2.28
C TRP A 215 -32.57 -15.50 -3.60
N THR A 216 -31.58 -14.81 -4.13
CA THR A 216 -30.79 -15.25 -5.29
C THR A 216 -29.31 -15.20 -4.96
N HIS A 217 -28.55 -16.08 -5.60
CA HIS A 217 -27.09 -16.12 -5.53
C HIS A 217 -26.57 -16.20 -6.96
N GLY A 218 -25.75 -15.22 -7.33
CA GLY A 218 -25.32 -15.00 -8.70
C GLY A 218 -24.03 -14.20 -8.75
N ILE A 219 -23.45 -14.12 -9.95
CA ILE A 219 -22.28 -13.31 -10.21
C ILE A 219 -22.71 -12.09 -11.01
N TYR A 220 -22.33 -10.90 -10.57
CA TYR A 220 -22.80 -9.64 -11.17
C TYR A 220 -21.66 -8.63 -11.32
N LEU A 221 -21.80 -7.75 -12.31
CA LEU A 221 -21.07 -6.50 -12.44
C LEU A 221 -21.79 -5.40 -11.67
N GLU A 222 -21.05 -4.40 -11.22
CA GLU A 222 -21.66 -3.19 -10.67
C GLU A 222 -22.50 -2.47 -11.74
N PRO A 223 -23.66 -1.90 -11.35
CA PRO A 223 -24.30 -0.87 -12.16
C PRO A 223 -23.29 0.25 -12.47
N TYR A 224 -23.35 0.82 -13.67
CA TYR A 224 -22.45 1.92 -14.04
C TYR A 224 -22.67 3.13 -13.10
N PRO A 225 -21.63 3.94 -12.82
CA PRO A 225 -21.78 5.09 -11.93
C PRO A 225 -22.92 6.03 -12.35
N GLY A 226 -23.85 6.28 -11.43
CA GLY A 226 -25.05 7.10 -11.67
C GLY A 226 -26.25 6.33 -12.26
N ALA A 227 -26.13 5.03 -12.52
CA ALA A 227 -27.26 4.16 -12.79
C ALA A 227 -28.12 3.96 -11.53
N PRO A 228 -29.41 3.61 -11.67
CA PRO A 228 -30.16 3.01 -10.58
C PRO A 228 -29.52 1.69 -10.14
N ASP A 229 -29.51 1.41 -8.82
CA ASP A 229 -29.03 0.13 -8.27
C ASP A 229 -30.00 -1.02 -8.61
N ILE A 230 -29.92 -1.50 -9.84
CA ILE A 230 -30.72 -2.59 -10.38
C ILE A 230 -29.79 -3.75 -10.71
N TYR A 231 -30.15 -4.95 -10.26
CA TYR A 231 -29.47 -6.20 -10.60
C TYR A 231 -30.44 -7.09 -11.35
N ASP A 232 -30.08 -7.44 -12.58
CA ASP A 232 -30.90 -8.20 -13.51
C ASP A 232 -30.01 -8.88 -14.57
N HIS A 233 -30.60 -9.29 -15.68
CA HIS A 233 -29.87 -9.89 -16.80
C HIS A 233 -28.77 -9.00 -17.41
N SER A 234 -28.91 -7.68 -17.37
CA SER A 234 -28.01 -6.74 -18.04
C SER A 234 -26.64 -6.63 -17.36
N ASN A 235 -26.57 -6.92 -16.06
CA ASN A 235 -25.33 -6.93 -15.28
C ASN A 235 -25.04 -8.28 -14.62
N HIS A 236 -25.79 -9.32 -14.95
CA HIS A 236 -25.48 -10.69 -14.53
C HIS A 236 -24.41 -11.32 -15.40
N HIS A 237 -23.40 -11.90 -14.76
CA HIS A 237 -22.33 -12.62 -15.41
C HIS A 237 -22.74 -14.08 -15.63
N PRO A 238 -22.51 -14.69 -16.81
CA PRO A 238 -22.99 -16.03 -17.14
C PRO A 238 -22.31 -17.19 -16.38
N ILE A 239 -21.36 -16.91 -15.50
CA ILE A 239 -20.65 -17.95 -14.73
C ILE A 239 -21.58 -18.46 -13.61
N PRO A 240 -21.89 -19.76 -13.54
CA PRO A 240 -22.66 -20.32 -12.45
C PRO A 240 -21.87 -20.21 -11.12
N PRO A 241 -22.47 -19.68 -10.03
CA PRO A 241 -21.78 -19.54 -8.75
C PRO A 241 -21.20 -20.86 -8.21
N GLU A 242 -21.92 -21.97 -8.37
CA GLU A 242 -21.47 -23.28 -7.88
C GLU A 242 -20.24 -23.78 -8.67
N GLU A 243 -20.21 -23.54 -9.99
CA GLU A 243 -19.05 -23.90 -10.83
C GLU A 243 -17.84 -23.01 -10.51
N PHE A 244 -18.06 -21.71 -10.24
CA PHE A 244 -17.00 -20.83 -9.74
C PHE A 244 -16.45 -21.32 -8.40
N LYS A 245 -17.31 -21.68 -7.44
CA LYS A 245 -16.90 -22.20 -6.12
C LYS A 245 -16.12 -23.51 -6.24
N GLN A 246 -16.55 -24.40 -7.13
CA GLN A 246 -15.83 -25.64 -7.43
C GLN A 246 -14.46 -25.35 -8.03
N MET A 247 -14.37 -24.42 -8.97
CA MET A 247 -13.08 -23.96 -9.52
C MET A 247 -12.17 -23.39 -8.42
N VAL A 248 -12.72 -22.61 -7.46
CA VAL A 248 -11.96 -22.11 -6.32
C VAL A 248 -11.42 -23.25 -5.45
N TRP A 249 -12.27 -24.23 -5.15
CA TRP A 249 -11.90 -25.41 -4.37
C TRP A 249 -10.76 -26.20 -5.04
N ASP A 250 -10.88 -26.44 -6.34
CA ASP A 250 -9.95 -27.28 -7.11
C ASP A 250 -8.57 -26.61 -7.28
N ASN A 251 -8.53 -25.28 -7.39
CA ASN A 251 -7.29 -24.54 -7.63
C ASN A 251 -6.50 -24.17 -6.37
N ALA A 252 -7.15 -24.08 -5.21
CA ALA A 252 -6.51 -23.81 -3.91
C ALA A 252 -5.47 -22.65 -3.97
N TYR A 253 -5.95 -21.44 -4.22
CA TYR A 253 -5.18 -20.26 -4.66
C TYR A 253 -4.00 -19.80 -3.76
N LYS A 254 -3.88 -20.31 -2.53
CA LYS A 254 -2.67 -20.09 -1.71
C LYS A 254 -1.42 -20.63 -2.39
N LYS A 255 -1.47 -21.83 -2.96
CA LYS A 255 -0.30 -22.51 -3.54
C LYS A 255 0.29 -21.76 -4.74
N PRO A 256 -0.50 -21.26 -5.70
CA PRO A 256 -0.02 -20.34 -6.73
C PRO A 256 0.73 -19.13 -6.17
N TYR A 257 0.20 -18.49 -5.12
CA TYR A 257 0.86 -17.32 -4.53
C TYR A 257 2.16 -17.67 -3.77
N ASP A 258 2.19 -18.79 -3.05
CA ASP A 258 3.42 -19.28 -2.41
C ASP A 258 4.52 -19.58 -3.45
N ASN A 259 4.15 -20.15 -4.60
CA ASN A 259 5.07 -20.37 -5.73
C ASN A 259 5.54 -19.04 -6.32
N TYR A 260 4.63 -18.10 -6.54
CA TYR A 260 4.99 -16.75 -6.99
C TYR A 260 6.01 -16.10 -6.05
N LEU A 261 5.80 -16.13 -4.73
CA LEU A 261 6.75 -15.56 -3.77
C LEU A 261 8.11 -16.28 -3.81
N LYS A 262 8.10 -17.60 -3.99
CA LYS A 262 9.34 -18.39 -4.13
C LYS A 262 10.13 -17.96 -5.37
N ASP A 263 9.47 -17.78 -6.50
CA ASP A 263 10.09 -17.41 -7.77
C ASP A 263 10.49 -15.93 -7.80
N TYR A 264 9.67 -15.07 -7.20
CA TYR A 264 9.96 -13.66 -7.00
C TYR A 264 11.25 -13.51 -6.23
N TRP A 265 11.41 -14.16 -5.07
CA TRP A 265 12.62 -14.09 -4.26
C TRP A 265 13.76 -14.96 -4.82
N ASN A 266 14.31 -14.53 -5.94
CA ASN A 266 15.53 -15.06 -6.55
C ASN A 266 16.74 -14.15 -6.24
N ALA A 267 17.93 -14.51 -6.72
CA ALA A 267 19.15 -13.74 -6.44
C ALA A 267 19.05 -12.28 -6.90
N ASN A 268 18.42 -12.01 -8.05
CA ASN A 268 18.36 -10.68 -8.64
C ASN A 268 17.42 -9.75 -7.85
N THR A 269 16.22 -10.22 -7.51
CA THR A 269 15.25 -9.42 -6.74
C THR A 269 15.69 -9.21 -5.30
N ARG A 270 16.38 -10.17 -4.67
CA ARG A 270 17.01 -9.98 -3.35
C ARG A 270 18.05 -8.86 -3.38
N ALA A 271 18.94 -8.88 -4.38
CA ALA A 271 19.94 -7.84 -4.57
C ALA A 271 19.29 -6.48 -4.87
N GLN A 272 18.26 -6.47 -5.73
CA GLN A 272 17.52 -5.25 -6.06
C GLN A 272 16.81 -4.66 -4.84
N PHE A 273 16.09 -5.48 -4.06
CA PHE A 273 15.44 -5.05 -2.82
C PHE A 273 16.46 -4.46 -1.85
N THR A 274 17.58 -5.15 -1.65
CA THR A 274 18.66 -4.71 -0.75
C THR A 274 19.14 -3.32 -1.17
N ALA A 275 19.55 -3.16 -2.42
CA ALA A 275 20.02 -1.89 -2.95
C ALA A 275 18.97 -0.78 -2.87
N THR A 276 17.72 -1.05 -3.28
CA THR A 276 16.65 -0.04 -3.24
C THR A 276 16.27 0.34 -1.81
N SER A 277 16.31 -0.59 -0.84
CA SER A 277 16.08 -0.28 0.57
C SER A 277 17.21 0.55 1.19
N THR A 278 18.46 0.28 0.82
CA THR A 278 19.62 1.11 1.19
C THR A 278 19.51 2.52 0.61
N ILE A 279 19.13 2.63 -0.66
CA ILE A 279 18.89 3.91 -1.33
C ILE A 279 17.77 4.67 -0.62
N ALA A 280 16.62 4.02 -0.36
CA ALA A 280 15.49 4.66 0.31
C ALA A 280 15.86 5.18 1.71
N TYR A 281 16.64 4.40 2.46
CA TYR A 281 17.20 4.79 3.75
C TYR A 281 18.09 6.04 3.64
N LEU A 282 19.01 6.07 2.67
CA LEU A 282 19.89 7.22 2.45
C LEU A 282 19.15 8.47 1.96
N THR A 283 18.19 8.31 1.06
CA THR A 283 17.31 9.40 0.62
C THR A 283 16.56 9.99 1.82
N ALA A 284 15.99 9.14 2.68
CA ALA A 284 15.30 9.59 3.88
C ALA A 284 16.25 10.31 4.85
N ALA A 285 17.48 9.80 5.05
CA ALA A 285 18.49 10.45 5.87
C ALA A 285 18.88 11.83 5.32
N HIS A 286 19.03 11.93 3.99
CA HIS A 286 19.37 13.19 3.32
C HIS A 286 18.27 14.24 3.47
N ILE A 287 17.01 13.85 3.21
CA ILE A 287 15.85 14.74 3.35
C ILE A 287 15.71 15.21 4.79
N GLN A 288 15.73 14.29 5.75
CA GLN A 288 15.57 14.63 7.16
C GLN A 288 16.72 15.47 7.72
N HIS A 289 17.95 15.23 7.26
CA HIS A 289 19.08 16.10 7.59
C HIS A 289 18.87 17.52 7.04
N HIS A 290 18.45 17.64 5.78
CA HIS A 290 18.14 18.93 5.18
C HIS A 290 17.01 19.67 5.92
N GLU A 291 16.00 18.93 6.39
CA GLU A 291 14.88 19.44 7.19
C GLU A 291 15.26 19.72 8.66
N LYS A 292 16.50 19.43 9.06
CA LYS A 292 17.05 19.60 10.41
C LYS A 292 16.40 18.72 11.48
N SER A 293 15.72 17.64 11.10
CA SER A 293 15.26 16.60 12.03
C SER A 293 16.36 15.61 12.39
N LEU A 294 17.38 15.49 11.53
CA LEU A 294 18.62 14.76 11.81
C LEU A 294 19.82 15.70 11.91
N THR A 295 20.76 15.36 12.78
CA THR A 295 22.05 16.04 12.90
C THR A 295 23.05 15.56 11.85
N GLU A 296 24.16 16.29 11.71
CA GLU A 296 25.27 15.86 10.85
C GLU A 296 25.85 14.51 11.30
N ASN A 297 25.87 14.21 12.61
CA ASN A 297 26.34 12.91 13.09
C ASN A 297 25.37 11.79 12.69
N ASP A 298 24.05 12.01 12.78
CA ASP A 298 23.05 11.05 12.29
C ASP A 298 23.24 10.77 10.80
N ARG A 299 23.48 11.81 10.00
CA ARG A 299 23.75 11.67 8.58
C ARG A 299 25.00 10.80 8.32
N LYS A 300 26.08 11.00 9.09
CA LYS A 300 27.30 10.20 8.99
C LYS A 300 27.08 8.74 9.39
N ILE A 301 26.35 8.51 10.49
CA ILE A 301 25.92 7.15 10.88
C ILE A 301 25.13 6.51 9.73
N ALA A 302 24.17 7.22 9.13
CA ALA A 302 23.38 6.70 8.03
C ALA A 302 24.24 6.30 6.82
N MET A 303 25.19 7.15 6.41
CA MET A 303 26.12 6.83 5.32
C MET A 303 26.98 5.60 5.63
N GLY A 304 27.52 5.50 6.85
CA GLY A 304 28.30 4.34 7.28
C GLY A 304 27.49 3.04 7.35
N VAL A 305 26.24 3.12 7.85
CA VAL A 305 25.29 1.99 7.86
C VAL A 305 25.02 1.48 6.45
N ALA A 306 24.87 2.39 5.47
CA ALA A 306 24.69 2.07 4.07
C ALA A 306 25.94 1.51 3.38
N GLY A 307 27.09 1.50 4.06
CA GLY A 307 28.36 1.04 3.50
C GLY A 307 28.95 1.99 2.46
N LEU A 308 28.50 3.25 2.45
CA LEU A 308 29.01 4.27 1.53
C LEU A 308 30.46 4.61 1.92
N HIS A 309 31.33 4.81 0.91
CA HIS A 309 32.72 5.19 1.18
C HIS A 309 32.78 6.52 1.96
N PRO A 310 33.68 6.68 2.94
CA PRO A 310 33.77 7.90 3.76
C PRO A 310 33.92 9.20 2.96
N ASP A 311 34.52 9.15 1.77
CA ASP A 311 34.73 10.32 0.90
C ASP A 311 33.51 10.67 0.02
N LYS A 312 32.42 9.91 0.11
CA LYS A 312 31.20 10.14 -0.67
C LYS A 312 30.08 10.75 0.17
N THR A 313 29.19 11.46 -0.50
CA THR A 313 27.93 11.95 0.08
C THR A 313 26.74 11.31 -0.65
N TYR A 314 25.54 11.49 -0.10
CA TYR A 314 24.31 11.08 -0.78
C TYR A 314 24.23 11.62 -2.22
N LEU A 315 24.64 12.88 -2.45
CA LEU A 315 24.52 13.52 -3.77
C LEU A 315 25.56 13.02 -4.79
N SER A 316 26.66 12.41 -4.34
CA SER A 316 27.69 11.83 -5.22
C SER A 316 27.63 10.30 -5.32
N ALA A 317 26.75 9.67 -4.54
CA ALA A 317 26.54 8.23 -4.57
C ALA A 317 25.90 7.78 -5.89
N THR A 318 26.28 6.62 -6.39
CA THR A 318 25.71 6.00 -7.59
C THR A 318 25.14 4.63 -7.28
N PRO A 319 24.25 4.06 -8.12
CA PRO A 319 23.71 2.72 -7.86
C PRO A 319 24.78 1.63 -7.75
N ASP A 320 25.92 1.80 -8.43
CA ASP A 320 27.02 0.83 -8.38
C ASP A 320 27.72 0.80 -7.02
N ASP A 321 27.64 1.87 -6.22
CA ASP A 321 28.15 1.88 -4.85
C ASP A 321 27.45 0.85 -3.96
N PHE A 322 26.19 0.51 -4.26
CA PHE A 322 25.37 -0.45 -3.51
C PHE A 322 25.38 -1.87 -4.09
N LYS A 323 26.08 -2.09 -5.21
CA LYS A 323 26.29 -3.42 -5.80
C LYS A 323 27.61 -4.05 -5.37
N GLN A 324 28.54 -3.25 -4.84
CA GLN A 324 29.81 -3.75 -4.33
C GLN A 324 29.61 -4.53 -3.03
N PRO A 325 30.51 -5.46 -2.67
CA PRO A 325 30.46 -6.14 -1.38
C PRO A 325 30.41 -5.14 -0.22
N TYR A 326 29.44 -5.32 0.66
CA TYR A 326 29.22 -4.45 1.80
C TYR A 326 30.46 -4.37 2.70
N LYS A 327 30.83 -3.15 3.09
CA LYS A 327 31.91 -2.89 4.05
C LYS A 327 31.32 -2.22 5.29
N ALA A 328 31.30 -2.95 6.39
CA ALA A 328 30.86 -2.41 7.67
C ALA A 328 31.82 -1.31 8.16
N ASP A 329 31.26 -0.19 8.63
CA ASP A 329 32.05 0.82 9.33
C ASP A 329 32.49 0.25 10.70
N PRO A 330 33.80 0.14 10.98
CA PRO A 330 34.30 -0.43 12.23
C PRO A 330 33.97 0.43 13.45
N ASN A 331 33.54 1.67 13.30
CA ASN A 331 33.10 2.54 14.38
C ASN A 331 31.61 2.42 14.69
N LEU A 332 30.85 1.71 13.86
CA LEU A 332 29.42 1.50 14.06
C LEU A 332 29.11 0.11 14.64
N GLU A 333 28.01 0.01 15.37
CA GLU A 333 27.40 -1.24 15.82
C GLU A 333 25.90 -1.19 15.55
N SER A 334 25.44 -2.02 14.61
CA SER A 334 24.01 -2.14 14.30
C SER A 334 23.39 -3.31 15.05
N LYS A 335 22.20 -3.09 15.59
CA LYS A 335 21.39 -4.10 16.29
C LYS A 335 19.96 -4.08 15.77
N PHE A 336 19.41 -5.25 15.46
CA PHE A 336 17.98 -5.36 15.20
C PHE A 336 17.22 -5.29 16.52
N LEU A 337 16.20 -4.44 16.56
CA LEU A 337 15.40 -4.20 17.74
C LEU A 337 14.57 -5.44 18.06
N MET A 338 14.56 -5.81 19.32
CA MET A 338 13.66 -6.80 19.90
C MET A 338 12.75 -6.11 20.91
N PHE A 339 11.51 -6.57 21.02
CA PHE A 339 10.57 -6.14 22.05
C PHE A 339 10.17 -7.36 22.87
N ASN A 340 10.57 -7.39 24.14
CA ASN A 340 10.26 -8.50 25.05
C ASN A 340 10.51 -9.90 24.43
N GLY A 341 11.64 -10.05 23.74
CA GLY A 341 12.03 -11.30 23.06
C GLY A 341 11.49 -11.50 21.64
N PHE A 342 10.58 -10.65 21.16
CA PHE A 342 10.07 -10.70 19.79
C PHE A 342 10.97 -9.93 18.82
N GLU A 343 11.34 -10.57 17.72
CA GLU A 343 12.18 -9.97 16.68
C GLU A 343 11.37 -9.04 15.78
N SER A 344 11.93 -7.85 15.49
CA SER A 344 11.33 -6.88 14.58
C SER A 344 12.17 -6.65 13.32
N ARG A 345 11.62 -5.89 12.36
CA ARG A 345 12.34 -5.37 11.19
C ARG A 345 12.99 -4.00 11.44
N MET A 346 12.84 -3.45 12.64
CA MET A 346 13.53 -2.23 13.04
C MET A 346 14.97 -2.54 13.41
N PHE A 347 15.87 -1.60 13.17
CA PHE A 347 17.22 -1.68 13.70
C PHE A 347 17.70 -0.30 14.11
N TYR A 348 18.61 -0.26 15.07
CA TYR A 348 19.31 0.95 15.45
C TYR A 348 20.80 0.74 15.31
N THR A 349 21.53 1.83 15.07
CA THR A 349 22.98 1.83 15.00
C THR A 349 23.57 2.76 16.02
N ARG A 350 24.52 2.24 16.80
CA ARG A 350 25.32 3.00 17.75
C ARG A 350 26.63 3.39 17.09
N ASP A 351 26.96 4.68 17.14
CA ASP A 351 28.33 5.13 16.95
C ASP A 351 29.12 4.84 18.24
N LYS A 352 30.12 3.98 18.15
CA LYS A 352 30.94 3.55 19.30
C LYS A 352 31.86 4.66 19.81
N THR A 353 32.09 5.71 19.02
CA THR A 353 32.93 6.85 19.41
C THR A 353 32.16 7.89 20.20
N THR A 354 30.92 8.20 19.78
CA THR A 354 30.09 9.25 20.40
C THR A 354 29.00 8.71 21.32
N GLY A 355 28.65 7.42 21.22
CA GLY A 355 27.52 6.82 21.92
C GLY A 355 26.16 7.12 21.29
N ARG A 356 26.11 7.99 20.26
CA ARG A 356 24.90 8.40 19.57
C ARG A 356 24.22 7.21 18.88
N ILE A 357 22.89 7.21 18.92
CA ILE A 357 22.04 6.19 18.32
C ILE A 357 21.26 6.77 17.15
N LEU A 358 21.21 6.05 16.04
CA LEU A 358 20.27 6.28 14.96
C LEU A 358 19.34 5.08 14.82
N LEU A 359 18.06 5.27 15.14
CA LEU A 359 17.00 4.29 14.95
C LEU A 359 16.45 4.38 13.53
N TYR A 360 16.21 3.23 12.89
CA TYR A 360 15.47 3.10 11.64
C TYR A 360 14.21 2.26 11.85
N VAL A 361 13.07 2.85 11.49
CA VAL A 361 11.76 2.22 11.51
C VAL A 361 11.20 2.17 10.08
N PRO A 362 11.35 1.03 9.37
CA PRO A 362 10.92 0.92 7.98
C PRO A 362 9.42 1.19 7.83
N GLY A 363 9.04 2.09 6.93
CA GLY A 363 7.63 2.40 6.60
C GLY A 363 6.92 3.37 7.53
N LEU A 364 7.57 3.90 8.57
CA LEU A 364 7.04 5.03 9.34
C LEU A 364 7.62 6.35 8.86
N LEU A 365 6.86 7.43 9.01
CA LEU A 365 7.30 8.79 8.68
C LEU A 365 7.39 9.65 9.95
N PRO A 366 8.53 10.31 10.23
CA PRO A 366 9.84 10.07 9.62
C PRO A 366 10.40 8.67 9.99
N PRO A 367 11.20 8.03 9.11
CA PRO A 367 11.70 6.67 9.37
C PRO A 367 12.98 6.62 10.19
N LEU A 368 13.65 7.75 10.37
CA LEU A 368 14.91 7.82 11.09
C LEU A 368 14.75 8.73 12.29
N GLN A 369 15.32 8.33 13.41
CA GLN A 369 15.29 9.14 14.63
C GLN A 369 16.63 9.02 15.34
N GLY A 370 17.26 10.18 15.59
CA GLY A 370 18.51 10.28 16.34
C GLY A 370 18.26 10.40 17.83
N PHE A 371 19.11 9.75 18.64
CA PHE A 371 19.08 9.80 20.10
C PHE A 371 20.49 9.85 20.68
N ASP A 372 20.62 10.40 21.88
CA ASP A 372 21.92 10.51 22.54
C ASP A 372 22.41 9.17 23.13
N SER A 373 21.49 8.24 23.44
CA SER A 373 21.81 6.88 23.88
C SER A 373 20.62 5.94 23.69
N VAL A 374 20.76 4.66 24.06
CA VAL A 374 19.68 3.65 23.93
C VAL A 374 18.52 3.93 24.88
N GLU A 375 18.77 4.50 26.05
CA GLU A 375 17.71 4.71 27.05
C GLU A 375 16.66 5.74 26.58
N PRO A 376 17.03 6.94 26.07
CA PRO A 376 16.08 7.85 25.44
C PRO A 376 15.33 7.24 24.24
N MET A 377 16.00 6.41 23.43
CA MET A 377 15.37 5.71 22.31
C MET A 377 14.28 4.74 22.81
N ASN A 378 14.59 3.91 23.82
CA ASN A 378 13.65 2.96 24.38
C ASN A 378 12.47 3.66 25.07
N ARG A 379 12.72 4.78 25.75
CA ARG A 379 11.65 5.62 26.32
C ARG A 379 10.74 6.15 25.22
N TRP A 380 11.31 6.72 24.16
CA TRP A 380 10.54 7.21 23.00
C TRP A 380 9.71 6.10 22.33
N LEU A 381 10.27 4.90 22.18
CA LEU A 381 9.54 3.74 21.66
C LEU A 381 8.37 3.35 22.57
N GLY A 382 8.56 3.36 23.89
CA GLY A 382 7.49 3.14 24.86
C GLY A 382 6.35 4.15 24.72
N GLU A 383 6.68 5.42 24.53
CA GLU A 383 5.68 6.47 24.26
C GLU A 383 4.93 6.25 22.94
N GLN A 384 5.56 5.68 21.91
CA GLN A 384 4.87 5.33 20.67
C GLN A 384 3.84 4.20 20.88
N LEU A 385 4.01 3.33 21.88
CA LEU A 385 3.06 2.24 22.16
C LEU A 385 1.79 2.73 22.85
N ARG A 386 1.89 3.78 23.66
CA ARG A 386 0.73 4.36 24.40
C ARG A 386 -0.36 4.79 23.43
N ASP A 387 0.04 5.47 22.37
CA ASP A 387 -0.85 6.00 21.32
C ASP A 387 -1.44 4.85 20.46
N PRO A 388 -2.76 4.58 20.54
CA PRO A 388 -3.39 3.50 19.80
C PRO A 388 -3.20 3.60 18.28
N GLU A 389 -3.16 4.82 17.73
CA GLU A 389 -3.00 5.03 16.27
C GLU A 389 -1.58 4.68 15.80
N LYS A 390 -0.58 4.83 16.67
CA LYS A 390 0.82 4.48 16.38
C LYS A 390 1.13 3.02 16.66
N ARG A 391 0.41 2.43 17.62
CA ARG A 391 0.58 1.05 18.06
C ARG A 391 0.26 0.04 16.96
N GLU A 392 -0.78 0.26 16.17
CA GLU A 392 -1.20 -0.68 15.12
C GLU A 392 -0.16 -0.83 13.99
N PRO A 393 0.36 0.25 13.38
CA PRO A 393 1.47 0.15 12.43
C PRO A 393 2.73 -0.48 13.05
N PHE A 394 3.00 -0.22 14.33
CA PHE A 394 4.16 -0.78 15.04
C PHE A 394 4.08 -2.31 15.14
N LYS A 395 2.89 -2.88 15.39
CA LYS A 395 2.65 -4.34 15.41
C LYS A 395 3.06 -5.01 14.08
N LEU A 396 2.98 -4.29 12.95
CA LEU A 396 3.33 -4.80 11.61
C LEU A 396 4.83 -4.97 11.39
N LEU A 397 5.66 -4.42 12.27
CA LEU A 397 7.11 -4.53 12.18
C LEU A 397 7.64 -5.85 12.74
N PHE A 398 6.79 -6.62 13.42
CA PHE A 398 7.11 -7.95 13.95
C PHE A 398 6.70 -9.07 12.99
N ARG A 399 7.23 -10.27 13.24
CA ARG A 399 6.96 -11.44 12.41
C ARG A 399 5.47 -11.82 12.48
N PRO A 400 4.79 -12.10 11.35
CA PRO A 400 3.37 -12.46 11.37
C PRO A 400 3.04 -13.65 12.28
N GLN A 401 3.96 -14.62 12.45
CA GLN A 401 3.73 -15.77 13.32
C GLN A 401 3.74 -15.43 14.82
N ASP A 402 4.38 -14.32 15.21
CA ASP A 402 4.46 -13.92 16.62
C ASP A 402 3.21 -13.12 17.06
N ARG A 403 2.42 -12.63 16.11
CA ARG A 403 1.24 -11.77 16.33
C ARG A 403 -0.02 -12.43 16.91
N PRO A 404 -0.32 -13.73 16.72
CA PRO A 404 -1.55 -14.34 17.24
C PRO A 404 -1.73 -14.13 18.75
N SER A 405 -2.97 -13.86 19.16
CA SER A 405 -3.28 -13.26 20.46
C SER A 405 -3.01 -14.16 21.67
N SER A 406 -2.82 -15.46 21.45
CA SER A 406 -2.41 -16.45 22.46
C SER A 406 -2.23 -17.84 21.85
N GLY A 407 -1.28 -18.62 22.35
CA GLY A 407 -1.11 -20.03 21.99
C GLY A 407 -0.54 -20.88 23.14
N PRO A 408 -0.72 -22.21 23.12
CA PRO A 408 -0.09 -23.09 24.09
C PRO A 408 1.43 -23.12 23.87
N MET A 409 2.20 -22.85 24.92
CA MET A 409 3.65 -23.05 24.91
C MET A 409 3.94 -24.53 25.17
N PHE A 410 4.49 -25.24 24.18
CA PHE A 410 4.98 -26.61 24.37
C PHE A 410 6.36 -26.58 25.04
N GLY A 411 6.38 -26.83 26.35
CA GLY A 411 7.57 -26.95 27.19
C GLY A 411 7.20 -27.59 28.54
N PRO A 412 8.18 -28.06 29.34
CA PRO A 412 7.93 -28.87 30.53
C PRO A 412 7.14 -28.17 31.65
N PHE A 413 6.84 -26.87 31.51
CA PHE A 413 6.09 -26.08 32.49
C PHE A 413 4.75 -25.53 31.98
N GLY A 414 4.27 -25.94 30.80
CA GLY A 414 2.92 -25.65 30.29
C GLY A 414 2.39 -24.25 30.59
N GLY A 415 2.69 -23.27 29.73
CA GLY A 415 2.22 -21.89 29.85
C GLY A 415 1.37 -21.43 28.66
N TRP A 416 0.57 -20.37 28.85
CA TRP A 416 -0.02 -19.60 27.75
C TRP A 416 0.99 -18.54 27.30
N SER A 417 1.47 -18.60 26.06
CA SER A 417 2.24 -17.50 25.48
C SER A 417 1.29 -16.47 24.88
N LEU A 418 1.43 -15.21 25.28
CA LEU A 418 0.82 -14.08 24.59
C LEU A 418 1.65 -13.76 23.36
N GLY A 419 1.03 -13.64 22.18
CA GLY A 419 1.73 -13.10 21.03
C GLY A 419 2.00 -11.60 21.17
N VAL A 420 2.85 -11.10 20.28
CA VAL A 420 3.38 -9.73 20.34
C VAL A 420 2.29 -8.66 20.31
N ASP A 421 1.19 -8.87 19.57
CA ASP A 421 0.08 -7.90 19.52
C ASP A 421 -0.53 -7.67 20.91
N LYS A 422 -0.90 -8.76 21.61
CA LYS A 422 -1.46 -8.67 22.97
C LYS A 422 -0.42 -8.17 23.96
N LYS A 423 0.85 -8.54 23.79
CA LYS A 423 1.92 -8.08 24.68
C LYS A 423 2.13 -6.58 24.55
N ILE A 424 2.09 -6.04 23.33
CA ILE A 424 2.14 -4.60 23.06
C ILE A 424 0.95 -3.90 23.71
N ASP A 425 -0.28 -4.42 23.54
CA ASP A 425 -1.47 -3.82 24.15
C ASP A 425 -1.40 -3.78 25.67
N GLN A 426 -0.99 -4.88 26.29
CA GLN A 426 -0.80 -4.95 27.74
C GLN A 426 0.26 -3.97 28.23
N ILE A 427 1.40 -3.88 27.56
CA ILE A 427 2.46 -2.95 27.96
C ILE A 427 2.00 -1.50 27.78
N ALA A 428 1.25 -1.17 26.72
CA ALA A 428 0.68 0.16 26.55
C ALA A 428 -0.26 0.51 27.71
N ASP A 429 -1.18 -0.40 28.07
CA ASP A 429 -2.11 -0.21 29.19
C ASP A 429 -1.35 -0.09 30.53
N ASP A 430 -0.32 -0.92 30.75
CA ASP A 430 0.55 -0.89 31.93
C ASP A 430 1.28 0.44 32.08
N LEU A 431 1.83 0.94 30.98
CA LEU A 431 2.53 2.22 30.93
C LEU A 431 1.60 3.39 31.27
N ASP A 432 0.34 3.35 30.82
CA ASP A 432 -0.66 4.42 31.03
C ASP A 432 -1.33 4.39 32.40
N HIS A 433 -1.66 3.20 32.92
CA HIS A 433 -2.62 3.09 34.02
C HIS A 433 -2.08 2.40 35.28
N TYR A 434 -1.09 1.49 35.14
CA TYR A 434 -0.78 0.54 36.21
C TYR A 434 0.62 0.70 36.79
N VAL A 435 1.58 1.23 36.03
CA VAL A 435 2.97 1.35 36.46
C VAL A 435 3.40 2.81 36.48
N SER A 436 3.72 3.36 37.65
CA SER A 436 4.22 4.74 37.77
C SER A 436 5.56 4.90 37.06
N GLN A 437 5.90 6.11 36.60
CA GLN A 437 7.20 6.40 35.96
C GLN A 437 8.39 5.98 36.84
N GLU A 438 8.33 6.25 38.15
CA GLU A 438 9.38 5.83 39.09
C GLU A 438 9.56 4.30 39.13
N THR A 439 8.46 3.56 39.04
CA THR A 439 8.49 2.09 39.00
C THR A 439 9.07 1.59 37.67
N GLN A 440 8.73 2.23 36.55
CA GLN A 440 9.28 1.92 35.23
C GLN A 440 10.82 2.08 35.21
N GLU A 441 11.33 3.17 35.81
CA GLU A 441 12.77 3.41 35.96
C GLU A 441 13.44 2.38 36.86
N SER A 442 12.82 2.07 38.01
CA SER A 442 13.32 1.08 38.98
C SER A 442 13.45 -0.32 38.36
N TYR A 443 12.48 -0.72 37.54
CA TYR A 443 12.52 -1.99 36.78
C TYR A 443 13.46 -1.93 35.58
N GLY A 444 14.05 -0.78 35.27
CA GLY A 444 14.98 -0.61 34.17
C GLY A 444 14.33 -0.78 32.79
N TYR A 445 13.03 -0.44 32.65
CA TYR A 445 12.28 -0.62 31.40
C TYR A 445 12.97 -0.01 30.19
N TRP A 446 13.61 1.14 30.39
CA TRP A 446 14.25 1.91 29.34
C TRP A 446 15.69 1.51 29.07
N LYS A 447 16.31 0.68 29.92
CA LYS A 447 17.67 0.17 29.68
C LYS A 447 17.67 -0.82 28.51
N GLU A 448 18.83 -0.97 27.87
CA GLU A 448 19.03 -2.05 26.89
C GLU A 448 18.84 -3.41 27.57
N GLY A 449 17.96 -4.25 27.04
CA GLY A 449 17.56 -5.52 27.69
C GLY A 449 16.34 -5.40 28.62
N GLY A 450 15.75 -4.21 28.76
CA GLY A 450 14.48 -3.97 29.46
C GLY A 450 13.26 -4.35 28.61
N LEU A 451 12.37 -3.39 28.34
CA LEU A 451 11.24 -3.62 27.40
C LEU A 451 11.72 -3.86 25.98
N PHE A 452 12.78 -3.14 25.60
CA PHE A 452 13.41 -3.22 24.29
C PHE A 452 14.87 -3.66 24.44
N ASP A 453 15.32 -4.48 23.50
CA ASP A 453 16.67 -5.00 23.42
C ASP A 453 17.18 -4.98 21.98
N GLY A 454 18.47 -5.25 21.77
CA GLY A 454 19.10 -5.27 20.47
C GLY A 454 19.88 -6.57 20.23
N LYS A 455 19.56 -7.25 19.14
CA LYS A 455 20.38 -8.37 18.65
C LYS A 455 21.49 -7.84 17.75
N VAL A 456 22.74 -7.92 18.22
CA VAL A 456 23.92 -7.56 17.41
C VAL A 456 23.92 -8.38 16.13
N PHE A 457 24.14 -7.68 15.02
CA PHE A 457 24.23 -8.27 13.70
C PHE A 457 25.57 -7.91 13.06
N LYS A 458 26.14 -8.85 12.30
CA LYS A 458 27.37 -8.65 11.54
C LYS A 458 27.05 -8.85 10.05
N GLY A 459 27.32 -7.85 9.23
CA GLY A 459 27.06 -7.89 7.79
C GLY A 459 26.26 -6.67 7.34
N ASN A 460 25.63 -6.77 6.18
CA ASN A 460 24.80 -5.72 5.61
C ASN A 460 23.40 -5.70 6.29
N PRO A 461 23.03 -4.66 7.05
CA PRO A 461 21.73 -4.60 7.71
C PRO A 461 20.55 -4.62 6.73
N PHE A 462 20.75 -4.21 5.48
CA PHE A 462 19.73 -4.22 4.43
C PHE A 462 19.51 -5.61 3.84
N GLU A 463 20.52 -6.48 3.82
CA GLU A 463 20.36 -7.90 3.47
C GLU A 463 19.57 -8.64 4.55
N GLU A 464 19.83 -8.36 5.83
CA GLU A 464 19.04 -8.91 6.94
C GLU A 464 17.60 -8.37 6.93
N LEU A 465 17.41 -7.08 6.62
CA LEU A 465 16.07 -6.51 6.41
C LEU A 465 15.33 -7.18 5.25
N GLN A 466 16.03 -7.44 4.14
CA GLN A 466 15.49 -8.20 3.00
C GLN A 466 15.05 -9.59 3.45
N LEU A 467 15.93 -10.34 4.12
CA LEU A 467 15.64 -11.68 4.60
C LEU A 467 14.42 -11.71 5.52
N ARG A 468 14.36 -10.80 6.50
CA ARG A 468 13.21 -10.69 7.41
C ARG A 468 11.92 -10.32 6.68
N THR A 469 12.00 -9.46 5.66
CA THR A 469 10.85 -9.09 4.83
C THR A 469 10.37 -10.25 3.98
N GLU A 470 11.27 -11.02 3.37
CA GLU A 470 10.95 -12.24 2.64
C GLU A 470 10.28 -13.28 3.55
N GLN A 471 10.84 -13.52 4.73
CA GLN A 471 10.25 -14.43 5.72
C GLN A 471 8.88 -13.97 6.18
N ALA A 472 8.72 -12.66 6.45
CA ALA A 472 7.43 -12.10 6.85
C ALA A 472 6.40 -12.18 5.72
N ALA A 473 6.77 -11.91 4.47
CA ALA A 473 5.88 -12.05 3.33
C ALA A 473 5.39 -13.50 3.15
N LYS A 474 6.29 -14.48 3.28
CA LYS A 474 5.92 -15.92 3.25
C LYS A 474 5.06 -16.32 4.44
N ALA A 475 5.39 -15.86 5.64
CA ALA A 475 4.63 -16.12 6.85
C ALA A 475 3.20 -15.57 6.79
N ALA A 476 3.04 -14.40 6.17
CA ALA A 476 1.75 -13.75 6.06
C ALA A 476 0.77 -14.55 5.18
N THR A 477 1.23 -15.44 4.29
CA THR A 477 0.32 -16.15 3.38
C THR A 477 -0.66 -17.06 4.12
N ASP A 478 -0.28 -17.59 5.28
CA ASP A 478 -1.17 -18.39 6.14
C ASP A 478 -2.31 -17.58 6.75
N GLN A 479 -2.13 -16.27 6.83
CA GLN A 479 -3.17 -15.35 7.27
C GLN A 479 -3.95 -14.85 6.06
N LEU A 480 -3.29 -14.58 4.94
CA LEU A 480 -3.88 -13.97 3.73
C LEU A 480 -4.79 -14.89 2.90
N PHE A 481 -4.80 -16.19 3.15
CA PHE A 481 -5.61 -17.17 2.41
C PHE A 481 -6.35 -18.12 3.36
N VAL A 482 -7.55 -18.56 2.95
CA VAL A 482 -8.27 -19.65 3.64
C VAL A 482 -8.01 -20.96 2.90
N LEU A 483 -7.53 -21.98 3.62
CA LEU A 483 -7.32 -23.31 3.08
C LEU A 483 -8.62 -24.12 3.05
N ASN A 484 -8.75 -25.06 2.11
CA ASN A 484 -9.88 -26.00 2.04
C ASN A 484 -10.14 -26.73 3.36
N SER A 485 -9.07 -27.13 4.08
CA SER A 485 -9.15 -27.79 5.39
C SER A 485 -9.61 -26.91 6.54
N ASP A 486 -9.64 -25.58 6.34
CA ASP A 486 -9.93 -24.58 7.36
C ASP A 486 -11.18 -23.75 7.03
N HIS A 487 -11.86 -24.02 5.91
CA HIS A 487 -12.97 -23.19 5.43
C HIS A 487 -14.19 -23.15 6.37
N GLU A 488 -14.38 -24.18 7.21
CA GLU A 488 -15.46 -24.26 8.23
C GLU A 488 -15.08 -23.63 9.58
N LYS A 489 -13.81 -23.26 9.81
CA LYS A 489 -13.35 -22.77 11.11
C LYS A 489 -13.50 -21.25 11.21
N ASN A 490 -14.48 -20.77 11.99
CA ASN A 490 -14.73 -19.37 12.39
C ASN A 490 -13.68 -18.36 11.88
N THR A 491 -13.90 -17.97 10.62
CA THR A 491 -12.98 -17.20 9.78
C THR A 491 -12.80 -15.76 10.29
N ALA A 492 -13.81 -15.18 10.95
CA ALA A 492 -13.85 -13.76 11.34
C ALA A 492 -12.64 -13.25 12.16
N MET A 493 -12.02 -14.08 13.01
CA MET A 493 -10.92 -13.65 13.88
C MET A 493 -9.54 -13.61 13.20
N LYS A 494 -9.37 -14.29 12.05
CA LYS A 494 -8.11 -14.31 11.29
C LYS A 494 -7.96 -13.09 10.37
N TRP A 495 -9.07 -12.42 10.04
CA TRP A 495 -9.14 -11.50 8.90
C TRP A 495 -8.86 -10.02 9.18
N LEU A 496 -9.08 -9.53 10.41
CA LEU A 496 -8.75 -8.14 10.78
C LEU A 496 -7.24 -7.83 10.64
N LYS A 497 -6.39 -8.85 10.59
CA LYS A 497 -4.91 -8.74 10.49
C LYS A 497 -4.37 -8.74 9.05
N ILE A 498 -5.21 -9.10 8.07
CA ILE A 498 -4.81 -9.37 6.68
C ILE A 498 -4.58 -8.11 5.88
N ALA A 499 -5.33 -7.05 6.20
CA ALA A 499 -5.22 -5.79 5.49
C ALA A 499 -3.86 -5.10 5.65
N SER A 500 -3.07 -5.55 6.61
CA SER A 500 -1.84 -4.91 7.04
C SER A 500 -0.57 -5.54 6.44
N TYR A 501 -0.66 -6.69 5.77
CA TYR A 501 0.53 -7.45 5.35
C TYR A 501 1.09 -7.07 3.98
N GLY A 502 0.29 -6.50 3.07
CA GLY A 502 0.81 -5.90 1.83
C GLY A 502 1.80 -4.77 2.11
N LEU A 503 1.59 -4.05 3.22
CA LEU A 503 2.49 -3.01 3.73
C LEU A 503 3.86 -3.57 4.14
N ILE A 504 3.94 -4.82 4.61
CA ILE A 504 5.21 -5.43 5.06
C ILE A 504 6.24 -5.47 3.93
N ALA A 505 5.82 -5.76 2.70
CA ALA A 505 6.70 -5.90 1.54
C ALA A 505 7.19 -4.55 0.96
N LEU A 506 6.35 -3.51 1.03
CA LEU A 506 6.59 -2.24 0.32
C LEU A 506 7.00 -1.09 1.27
N ALA A 507 6.77 -1.24 2.57
CA ALA A 507 7.09 -0.24 3.60
C ALA A 507 8.53 0.32 3.54
N PRO A 508 9.59 -0.48 3.33
CA PRO A 508 10.96 0.05 3.27
C PRO A 508 11.21 0.99 2.08
N LEU A 509 10.35 0.95 1.05
CA LEU A 509 10.54 1.65 -0.23
C LEU A 509 9.59 2.83 -0.44
N GLY A 510 8.44 2.84 0.26
CA GLY A 510 7.32 3.77 0.02
C GLY A 510 7.60 5.26 0.23
N MET A 511 8.68 5.62 0.95
CA MET A 511 8.93 7.01 1.37
C MET A 511 9.85 7.78 0.44
N ALA A 512 10.84 7.12 -0.16
CA ALA A 512 11.83 7.79 -0.97
C ALA A 512 11.33 8.09 -2.38
N PHE A 513 10.31 7.38 -2.86
CA PHE A 513 9.81 7.48 -4.22
C PHE A 513 8.28 7.58 -4.22
N PRO A 514 7.71 8.70 -4.71
CA PRO A 514 6.27 8.91 -4.76
C PRO A 514 5.47 7.74 -5.40
N PRO A 515 5.93 7.05 -6.47
CA PRO A 515 5.21 5.90 -7.03
C PRO A 515 5.02 4.73 -6.04
N PHE A 516 5.98 4.49 -5.14
CA PHE A 516 5.85 3.42 -4.15
C PHE A 516 4.96 3.81 -2.97
N GLY A 517 4.90 5.09 -2.62
CA GLY A 517 3.90 5.61 -1.67
C GLY A 517 2.48 5.38 -2.18
N VAL A 518 2.23 5.66 -3.47
CA VAL A 518 0.94 5.41 -4.12
C VAL A 518 0.61 3.91 -4.14
N ALA A 519 1.56 3.03 -4.47
CA ALA A 519 1.36 1.59 -4.45
C ALA A 519 1.09 1.04 -3.02
N LEU A 520 1.79 1.56 -2.01
CA LEU A 520 1.58 1.23 -0.60
C LEU A 520 0.16 1.63 -0.13
N THR A 521 -0.29 2.82 -0.54
CA THR A 521 -1.65 3.31 -0.28
C THR A 521 -2.70 2.49 -1.03
N ALA A 522 -2.50 2.18 -2.31
CA ALA A 522 -3.43 1.35 -3.09
C ALA A 522 -3.56 -0.06 -2.52
N ALA A 523 -2.43 -0.66 -2.08
CA ALA A 523 -2.43 -1.93 -1.37
C ALA A 523 -3.24 -1.85 -0.07
N ALA A 524 -3.07 -0.80 0.75
CA ALA A 524 -3.86 -0.58 1.96
C ALA A 524 -5.37 -0.40 1.67
N THR A 525 -5.72 0.31 0.60
CA THR A 525 -7.11 0.57 0.19
C THR A 525 -7.81 -0.68 -0.33
N SER A 526 -7.15 -1.47 -1.19
CA SER A 526 -7.69 -2.75 -1.71
C SER A 526 -8.01 -3.77 -0.61
N LEU A 527 -7.42 -3.54 0.57
CA LEU A 527 -7.54 -4.36 1.74
C LEU A 527 -8.55 -3.81 2.78
N GLY A 528 -9.28 -2.75 2.46
CA GLY A 528 -10.32 -2.17 3.33
C GLY A 528 -9.80 -1.29 4.48
N ALA A 529 -8.49 -0.99 4.53
CA ALA A 529 -7.91 -0.06 5.51
C ALA A 529 -8.05 1.39 5.00
N ALA A 530 -9.25 1.95 5.10
CA ALA A 530 -9.57 3.30 4.59
C ALA A 530 -8.81 4.45 5.28
N GLU A 531 -8.12 4.19 6.40
CA GLU A 531 -7.63 5.25 7.29
C GLU A 531 -6.18 5.70 7.07
N LEU A 532 -5.41 5.07 6.16
CA LEU A 532 -3.98 5.40 5.98
C LEU A 532 -3.65 6.37 4.83
N GLY A 533 -4.64 6.99 4.16
CA GLY A 533 -4.35 7.84 3.00
C GLY A 533 -5.38 8.92 2.71
N ILE A 534 -5.12 10.14 3.19
CA ILE A 534 -5.75 11.33 2.59
C ILE A 534 -5.17 11.48 1.18
N GLY A 535 -6.01 11.39 0.13
CA GLY A 535 -5.60 11.52 -1.28
C GLY A 535 -6.07 10.40 -2.23
N ILE A 536 -6.68 9.34 -1.70
CA ILE A 536 -7.17 8.18 -2.47
C ILE A 536 -8.27 8.57 -3.48
N ASP A 537 -9.17 9.49 -3.09
CA ASP A 537 -10.29 9.93 -3.94
C ASP A 537 -9.80 10.61 -5.24
N ASP A 538 -8.66 11.29 -5.19
CA ASP A 538 -8.08 11.95 -6.36
C ASP A 538 -7.33 10.98 -7.27
N HIS A 539 -6.73 9.91 -6.72
CA HIS A 539 -6.04 8.88 -7.52
C HIS A 539 -7.02 7.97 -8.26
N ILE A 540 -8.10 7.55 -7.59
CA ILE A 540 -9.19 6.78 -8.20
C ILE A 540 -9.85 7.59 -9.32
N ASN A 541 -9.94 8.91 -9.17
CA ASN A 541 -10.52 9.83 -10.16
C ASN A 541 -9.50 10.42 -11.16
N ASN A 542 -8.27 9.88 -11.24
CA ASN A 542 -7.20 10.33 -12.18
C ASN A 542 -6.95 11.85 -12.18
N ARG A 543 -7.00 12.50 -11.01
CA ARG A 543 -6.76 13.94 -10.91
C ARG A 543 -5.27 14.28 -10.91
N PRO A 544 -4.84 15.31 -11.67
CA PRO A 544 -3.45 15.77 -11.68
C PRO A 544 -3.16 16.43 -10.32
N SER A 545 -2.28 15.81 -9.52
CA SER A 545 -1.82 16.14 -8.13
C SER A 545 -2.07 15.04 -7.09
N ALA A 546 -2.71 13.92 -7.47
CA ALA A 546 -2.95 12.79 -6.56
C ALA A 546 -1.68 12.24 -5.85
N PRO A 547 -0.53 12.04 -6.53
CA PRO A 547 0.69 11.54 -5.87
C PRO A 547 1.26 12.48 -4.79
N GLU A 548 1.19 13.80 -5.03
CA GLU A 548 1.69 14.83 -4.10
C GLU A 548 0.79 14.95 -2.88
N ARG A 549 -0.54 14.78 -3.06
CA ARG A 549 -1.52 14.83 -1.98
C ARG A 549 -1.54 13.54 -1.14
N ILE A 550 -1.20 12.38 -1.71
CA ILE A 550 -1.01 11.12 -0.97
C ILE A 550 0.20 11.24 -0.02
N VAL A 551 1.34 11.75 -0.52
CA VAL A 551 2.52 12.00 0.33
C VAL A 551 2.22 13.06 1.40
N SER A 552 1.54 14.15 1.04
CA SER A 552 1.12 15.20 1.99
C SER A 552 0.06 14.71 2.98
N GLY A 553 -0.80 13.79 2.58
CA GLY A 553 -1.82 13.14 3.39
C GLY A 553 -1.22 12.32 4.53
N VAL A 554 -0.28 11.42 4.22
CA VAL A 554 0.45 10.63 5.23
C VAL A 554 1.23 11.55 6.19
N VAL A 555 1.85 12.62 5.69
CA VAL A 555 2.56 13.61 6.53
C VAL A 555 1.58 14.43 7.40
N SER A 556 0.38 14.72 6.91
CA SER A 556 -0.63 15.52 7.62
C SER A 556 -1.34 14.76 8.74
N THR A 557 -1.54 13.45 8.58
CA THR A 557 -2.08 12.56 9.63
C THR A 557 -1.10 12.35 10.79
N LEU A 558 0.19 12.58 10.55
CA LEU A 558 1.28 12.42 11.53
C LEU A 558 1.77 13.74 12.14
N LYS A 559 1.12 14.88 11.84
CA LYS A 559 1.45 16.18 12.47
C LYS A 559 1.58 16.16 14.00
N PRO A 560 0.83 15.36 14.79
CA PRO A 560 1.01 15.29 16.24
C PRO A 560 2.42 14.83 16.67
N LEU A 561 3.11 14.00 15.87
CA LEU A 561 4.49 13.54 16.15
C LEU A 561 5.51 14.67 16.18
N MET A 562 5.26 15.78 15.47
CA MET A 562 6.19 16.91 15.40
C MET A 562 5.94 17.97 16.48
N SER A 563 4.75 18.00 17.11
CA SER A 563 4.38 19.06 18.06
C SER A 563 4.64 18.72 19.53
N GLU A 564 4.73 17.45 19.92
CA GLU A 564 4.70 17.09 21.35
C GLU A 564 6.06 16.66 21.95
N GLY A 565 7.11 16.49 21.13
CA GLY A 565 8.45 16.13 21.61
C GLY A 565 9.43 17.30 21.83
N PHE A 566 9.11 18.52 21.38
CA PHE A 566 10.09 19.61 21.28
C PHE A 566 9.58 20.93 21.88
N GLY A 567 9.64 21.03 23.20
CA GLY A 567 9.31 22.27 23.91
C GLY A 567 10.12 23.48 23.40
N LYS A 568 9.41 24.47 22.82
CA LYS A 568 9.76 25.90 22.69
C LYS A 568 10.96 26.34 21.83
N ALA A 569 11.68 25.46 21.13
CA ALA A 569 12.82 25.88 20.29
C ALA A 569 12.48 26.27 18.83
N PHE A 570 11.27 25.98 18.31
CA PHE A 570 11.01 26.03 16.86
C PHE A 570 9.74 26.78 16.41
N ALA A 571 9.22 27.70 17.24
CA ALA A 571 8.07 28.54 16.90
C ALA A 571 8.12 29.30 15.54
N PRO A 572 9.28 29.60 14.91
CA PRO A 572 9.28 30.28 13.60
C PRO A 572 9.04 29.37 12.38
N ILE A 573 9.15 28.03 12.49
CA ILE A 573 9.24 27.13 11.33
C ILE A 573 7.88 26.78 10.70
N THR A 574 6.79 26.82 11.47
CA THR A 574 5.45 26.48 10.98
C THR A 574 4.90 27.48 9.95
N LYS A 575 5.40 28.72 9.93
CA LYS A 575 5.02 29.74 8.95
C LYS A 575 5.66 29.55 7.56
N SER A 576 6.83 28.90 7.48
CA SER A 576 7.52 28.70 6.20
C SER A 576 6.93 27.54 5.39
N PHE A 577 6.47 26.48 6.05
CA PHE A 577 5.80 25.36 5.39
C PHE A 577 4.45 25.74 4.77
N ALA A 578 3.71 26.68 5.38
CA ALA A 578 2.43 27.14 4.83
C ALA A 578 2.57 27.95 3.52
N ASN A 579 3.70 28.64 3.33
CA ASN A 579 3.90 29.49 2.15
C ASN A 579 4.49 28.76 0.94
N ALA A 580 5.15 27.62 1.12
CA ALA A 580 5.69 26.81 0.02
C ALA A 580 4.63 25.91 -0.63
N VAL A 581 3.56 25.54 0.08
CA VAL A 581 2.52 24.61 -0.38
C VAL A 581 1.34 25.32 -1.09
N PHE A 582 1.23 26.65 -0.98
CA PHE A 582 0.13 27.42 -1.59
C PHE A 582 0.54 28.31 -2.79
N LYS A 583 1.76 28.13 -3.32
CA LYS A 583 2.19 28.75 -4.59
C LYS A 583 3.00 27.76 -5.44
N ALA A 584 2.31 26.77 -5.99
CA ALA A 584 2.68 26.05 -7.21
C ALA A 584 1.38 25.65 -7.91
#